data_AF-A0A2U1VSF0-F1
#
_entry.id   AF-A0A2U1VSF0-F1
#
_cell.length_a   1.000
_cell.length_b   1.000
_cell.length_c   1.000
_cell.angle_alpha   90.00
_cell.angle_beta   90.00
_cell.angle_gamma   90.00
#
_symmetry.space_group_name_H-M   'P 1'
#
loop_
_entity.id
_entity.type
_entity.pdbx_description
1 polymer ?
#
loop_
_entity_poly.entity_id
_entity_poly.type
_entity_poly.pdbx_seq_one_letter_code
_entity_poly.pdbx_strand_id
1 'polypeptide(L)'
;ADRAILVQTDVETQPLAVAKVLKALVEKEAPGLVILGKQAIDDDCNQTGQMLAALLGWGQGTFASKVVPAGDAVAVTREIDGGLETVELALPAVVTADLRLNEPRYASLPNIMKAKKKPLET
;
A
#
# COMPACT_ATOMS: atom_id res chain seq x y z
N ALA A 1 -5.68 9.25 6.75
CA ALA A 1 -4.64 8.79 7.68
C ALA A 1 -4.83 9.45 9.04
N ASP A 2 -4.69 8.68 10.11
CA ASP A 2 -4.84 9.12 11.50
C ASP A 2 -3.53 9.64 12.09
N ARG A 3 -2.40 9.04 11.69
CA ARG A 3 -1.02 9.46 11.98
C ARG A 3 -0.12 9.24 10.76
N ALA A 4 1.11 9.72 10.82
CA ALA A 4 2.14 9.51 9.80
C ALA A 4 3.47 9.08 10.43
N ILE A 5 4.26 8.34 9.65
CA ILE A 5 5.66 7.99 9.94
C ILE A 5 6.47 8.48 8.74
N LEU A 6 7.54 9.23 8.98
CA LEU A 6 8.49 9.69 7.96
C LEU A 6 9.84 9.02 8.21
N VAL A 7 10.21 8.06 7.37
CA VAL A 7 11.58 7.51 7.40
C VAL A 7 12.47 8.42 6.56
N GLN A 8 13.28 9.25 7.22
CA GLN A 8 14.15 10.21 6.56
C GLN A 8 15.49 9.60 6.16
N THR A 9 15.94 9.89 4.94
CA THR A 9 17.26 9.51 4.42
C THR A 9 17.70 10.52 3.36
N ASP A 10 19.00 10.79 3.29
CA ASP A 10 19.61 11.62 2.23
C ASP A 10 20.13 10.76 1.07
N VAL A 11 20.05 9.44 1.19
CA VAL A 11 20.47 8.48 0.16
C VAL A 11 19.32 8.18 -0.78
N GLU A 12 19.61 8.15 -2.08
CA GLU A 12 18.67 7.72 -3.11
C GLU A 12 18.18 6.29 -2.83
N THR A 13 16.86 6.11 -2.80
CA THR A 13 16.25 4.83 -2.47
C THR A 13 15.77 4.10 -3.71
N GLN A 14 16.09 2.81 -3.80
CA GLN A 14 15.54 1.90 -4.80
C GLN A 14 14.39 1.07 -4.20
N PRO A 15 13.50 0.47 -5.02
CA PRO A 15 12.35 -0.32 -4.55
C PRO A 15 12.69 -1.35 -3.47
N LEU A 16 13.82 -2.04 -3.58
CA LEU A 16 14.27 -3.02 -2.58
C LEU A 16 14.57 -2.38 -1.22
N ALA A 17 15.22 -1.21 -1.20
CA ALA A 17 15.51 -0.49 0.03
C ALA A 17 14.20 -0.04 0.69
N VAL A 18 13.27 0.53 -0.10
CA VAL A 18 11.95 0.94 0.38
C VAL A 18 11.18 -0.26 0.94
N ALA A 19 11.16 -1.41 0.25
CA ALA A 19 10.47 -2.61 0.72
C ALA A 19 11.05 -3.13 2.04
N LYS A 20 12.37 -3.09 2.24
CA LYS A 20 13.01 -3.47 3.51
C LYS A 20 12.66 -2.51 4.66
N VAL A 21 12.61 -1.20 4.39
CA VAL A 21 12.16 -0.20 5.36
C VAL A 21 10.70 -0.43 5.75
N LEU A 22 9.83 -0.62 4.75
CA LEU A 22 8.41 -0.90 4.99
C LEU A 22 8.21 -2.21 5.76
N LYS A 23 9.00 -3.27 5.50
CA LYS A 23 8.98 -4.51 6.28
C LYS A 23 9.22 -4.24 7.76
N ALA A 24 10.25 -3.46 8.10
CA ALA A 24 10.55 -3.10 9.50
C ALA A 24 9.39 -2.32 10.14
N LEU A 25 8.73 -1.42 9.40
CA LEU A 25 7.54 -0.71 9.87
C LEU A 25 6.35 -1.65 10.06
N VAL A 26 6.14 -2.60 9.16
CA VAL A 26 5.08 -3.61 9.27
C VAL A 26 5.32 -4.50 10.50
N GLU A 27 6.55 -4.92 10.76
CA GLU A 27 6.89 -5.69 11.96
C GLU A 27 6.67 -4.90 13.25
N LYS A 28 6.95 -3.59 13.24
CA LYS A 28 6.72 -2.70 14.40
C LYS A 28 5.25 -2.40 14.64
N GLU A 29 4.49 -2.14 13.59
CA GLU A 29 3.11 -1.65 13.67
C GLU A 29 2.05 -2.75 13.57
N ALA A 30 2.46 -3.96 13.16
CA ALA A 30 1.63 -5.14 12.98
C ALA A 30 0.27 -4.89 12.26
N PRO A 31 0.26 -4.21 11.09
CA PRO A 31 -0.97 -3.99 10.36
C PRO A 31 -1.53 -5.30 9.79
N GLY A 32 -2.86 -5.43 9.75
CA GLY A 32 -3.52 -6.55 9.08
C GLY A 32 -3.54 -6.43 7.55
N LEU A 33 -3.36 -5.23 6.99
CA LEU A 33 -3.38 -4.99 5.55
C LEU A 33 -2.46 -3.81 5.21
N VAL A 34 -1.64 -3.96 4.16
CA VAL A 34 -0.82 -2.88 3.62
C VAL A 34 -1.30 -2.52 2.23
N ILE A 35 -1.53 -1.23 1.97
CA ILE A 35 -1.95 -0.71 0.66
C ILE A 35 -0.85 0.19 0.11
N LEU A 36 -0.37 -0.11 -1.09
CA LEU A 36 0.58 0.70 -1.85
C LEU A 36 -0.05 1.13 -3.20
N GLY A 37 0.55 2.10 -3.87
CA GLY A 37 0.29 2.31 -5.29
C GLY A 37 0.89 1.18 -6.14
N LYS A 38 0.33 0.94 -7.33
CA LYS A 38 0.88 0.01 -8.32
C LYS A 38 2.33 0.37 -8.71
N GLN A 39 2.58 1.64 -9.02
CA GLN A 39 3.89 2.11 -9.47
C GLN A 39 4.08 3.57 -9.06
N ALA A 40 5.32 3.96 -8.80
CA ALA A 40 5.69 5.36 -8.71
C ALA A 40 5.99 5.86 -10.13
N ILE A 41 5.58 7.09 -10.44
CA ILE A 41 5.67 7.65 -11.81
C ILE A 41 7.05 8.21 -12.16
N ASP A 42 7.93 8.30 -11.17
CA ASP A 42 9.30 8.79 -11.27
C ASP A 42 10.28 7.67 -11.65
N ASP A 43 10.12 6.47 -11.08
CA ASP A 43 10.94 5.29 -11.40
C ASP A 43 10.26 4.25 -12.30
N ASP A 44 8.93 4.31 -12.46
CA ASP A 44 8.07 3.37 -13.22
C ASP A 44 8.35 1.88 -12.94
N CYS A 45 8.85 1.55 -11.74
CA CYS A 45 9.40 0.23 -11.47
C CYS A 45 8.34 -0.84 -11.22
N ASN A 46 7.19 -0.48 -10.62
CA ASN A 46 6.12 -1.42 -10.25
C ASN A 46 6.66 -2.65 -9.47
N GLN A 47 7.41 -2.41 -8.40
CA GLN A 47 8.18 -3.46 -7.69
C GLN A 47 7.99 -3.48 -6.17
N THR A 48 7.89 -2.31 -5.53
CA THR A 48 7.95 -2.18 -4.07
C THR A 48 6.91 -3.03 -3.33
N GLY A 49 5.67 -3.07 -3.82
CA GLY A 49 4.60 -3.85 -3.20
C GLY A 49 4.85 -5.35 -3.26
N GLN A 50 5.27 -5.87 -4.41
CA GLN A 50 5.57 -7.29 -4.61
C GLN A 50 6.80 -7.72 -3.80
N MET A 51 7.84 -6.87 -3.77
CA MET A 51 9.03 -7.10 -2.94
C MET A 51 8.67 -7.14 -1.45
N LEU A 52 7.84 -6.22 -0.97
CA LEU A 52 7.38 -6.20 0.42
C LEU A 52 6.62 -7.49 0.78
N ALA A 53 5.68 -7.91 -0.07
CA ALA A 53 4.92 -9.14 0.14
C ALA A 53 5.85 -10.37 0.21
N ALA A 54 6.83 -10.46 -0.69
CA ALA A 54 7.81 -11.54 -0.70
C ALA A 54 8.71 -11.53 0.56
N LEU A 55 9.14 -10.36 1.02
CA LEU A 55 9.96 -10.22 2.22
C LEU A 55 9.20 -10.56 3.53
N LEU A 56 7.89 -10.35 3.55
CA LEU A 56 7.00 -10.70 4.68
C LEU A 56 6.47 -12.14 4.61
N GLY A 57 6.52 -12.77 3.43
CA GLY A 57 5.86 -14.05 3.17
C GLY A 57 4.32 -13.93 3.15
N TRP A 58 3.79 -12.77 2.75
CA TRP A 58 2.34 -12.49 2.75
C TRP A 58 1.71 -12.69 1.36
N GLY A 59 0.40 -12.92 1.34
CA GLY A 59 -0.39 -12.89 0.11
C GLY A 59 -0.39 -11.49 -0.51
N GLN A 60 -0.47 -11.42 -1.85
CA GLN A 60 -0.47 -10.14 -2.58
C GLN A 60 -1.60 -10.03 -3.61
N GLY A 61 -2.22 -8.86 -3.67
CA GLY A 61 -3.25 -8.50 -4.65
C GLY A 61 -2.82 -7.28 -5.44
N THR A 62 -2.11 -7.50 -6.55
CA THR A 62 -1.60 -6.39 -7.37
C THR A 62 -2.64 -5.89 -8.37
N PHE A 63 -2.52 -4.62 -8.76
CA PHE A 63 -3.37 -3.98 -9.77
C PHE A 63 -4.85 -4.01 -9.38
N ALA A 64 -5.13 -3.82 -8.10
CA ALA A 64 -6.48 -3.90 -7.56
C ALA A 64 -7.37 -2.80 -8.15
N SER A 65 -8.48 -3.19 -8.78
CA SER A 65 -9.58 -2.30 -9.16
C SER A 65 -10.79 -2.45 -8.24
N LYS A 66 -10.83 -3.47 -7.37
CA LYS A 66 -11.79 -3.59 -6.27
C LYS A 66 -11.18 -4.34 -5.10
N VAL A 67 -11.48 -3.89 -3.88
CA VAL A 67 -11.05 -4.54 -2.63
C VAL A 67 -12.26 -4.67 -1.70
N VAL A 68 -12.58 -5.89 -1.29
CA VAL A 68 -13.74 -6.20 -0.44
C VAL A 68 -13.29 -7.03 0.75
N PRO A 69 -13.50 -6.58 2.00
CA PRO A 69 -13.27 -7.40 3.19
C PRO A 69 -14.12 -8.68 3.18
N ALA A 70 -13.53 -9.81 3.54
CA ALA A 70 -14.17 -11.13 3.52
C ALA A 70 -13.80 -11.92 4.80
N GLY A 71 -14.25 -11.45 5.96
CA GLY A 71 -13.91 -12.06 7.25
C GLY A 71 -12.42 -11.93 7.56
N ASP A 72 -11.73 -13.07 7.70
CA ASP A 72 -10.28 -13.15 7.93
C ASP A 72 -9.45 -13.08 6.62
N ALA A 73 -10.11 -12.78 5.51
CA ALA A 73 -9.52 -12.61 4.20
C ALA A 73 -9.93 -11.27 3.55
N VAL A 74 -9.32 -10.99 2.41
CA VAL A 74 -9.71 -9.89 1.52
C VAL A 74 -9.84 -10.41 0.10
N ALA A 75 -11.00 -10.13 -0.52
CA ALA A 75 -11.23 -10.39 -1.93
C ALA A 75 -10.75 -9.19 -2.75
N VAL A 76 -9.84 -9.44 -3.69
CA VAL A 76 -9.22 -8.41 -4.55
C VAL A 76 -9.53 -8.73 -6.00
N THR A 77 -10.26 -7.85 -6.68
CA THR A 77 -10.39 -7.89 -8.14
C THR A 77 -9.25 -7.09 -8.75
N ARG A 78 -8.50 -7.73 -9.64
CA ARG A 78 -7.27 -7.28 -10.27
C ARG A 78 -7.50 -7.02 -11.75
N GLU A 79 -6.89 -5.96 -12.26
CA GLU A 79 -6.74 -5.73 -13.68
C GLU A 79 -5.62 -6.62 -14.23
N ILE A 80 -5.96 -7.50 -15.17
CA ILE A 80 -5.02 -8.34 -15.92
C ILE A 80 -5.18 -8.09 -17.42
N ASP A 81 -4.23 -8.52 -18.24
CA ASP A 81 -4.25 -8.22 -19.69
C ASP A 81 -5.54 -8.71 -20.38
N GLY A 82 -6.11 -9.83 -19.92
CA GLY A 82 -7.33 -10.43 -20.45
C GLY A 82 -8.64 -9.93 -19.82
N GLY A 83 -8.60 -8.95 -18.91
CA GLY A 83 -9.78 -8.45 -18.20
C GLY A 83 -9.59 -8.41 -16.69
N LEU A 84 -10.49 -9.06 -15.95
CA LEU A 84 -10.51 -9.03 -14.49
C LEU A 84 -10.29 -10.42 -13.91
N GLU A 85 -9.46 -10.50 -12.87
CA GLU A 85 -9.28 -11.69 -12.06
C GLU A 85 -9.62 -11.37 -10.61
N THR A 86 -10.38 -12.22 -9.92
CA THR A 86 -10.61 -12.05 -8.48
C THR A 86 -9.87 -13.12 -7.71
N VAL A 87 -9.05 -12.69 -6.77
CA VAL A 87 -8.30 -13.56 -5.84
C VAL A 87 -8.74 -13.28 -4.41
N GLU A 88 -8.71 -14.31 -3.58
CA GLU A 88 -8.93 -14.20 -2.14
C GLU A 88 -7.60 -14.38 -1.40
N LEU A 89 -7.28 -13.43 -0.52
CA LEU A 89 -6.02 -13.40 0.23
C LEU A 89 -6.32 -13.48 1.72
N ALA A 90 -5.77 -14.48 2.40
CA ALA A 90 -5.79 -14.51 3.86
C ALA A 90 -5.07 -13.27 4.42
N LEU A 91 -5.62 -12.66 5.46
CA LEU A 91 -4.93 -11.58 6.17
C LEU A 91 -3.87 -12.19 7.12
N PRO A 92 -2.68 -11.58 7.24
CA PRO A 92 -2.31 -10.29 6.67
C PRO A 92 -1.86 -10.34 5.19
N ALA A 93 -2.14 -9.26 4.45
CA ALA A 93 -1.90 -9.19 3.01
C ALA A 93 -1.35 -7.82 2.54
N VAL A 94 -0.80 -7.80 1.33
CA VAL A 94 -0.34 -6.58 0.63
C VAL A 94 -1.18 -6.36 -0.63
N VAL A 95 -1.68 -5.15 -0.84
CA VAL A 95 -2.48 -4.79 -2.02
C VAL A 95 -1.84 -3.60 -2.72
N THR A 96 -1.73 -3.66 -4.06
CA THR A 96 -1.31 -2.50 -4.86
C THR A 96 -2.49 -1.96 -5.67
N ALA A 97 -2.79 -0.68 -5.51
CA ALA A 97 -3.94 -0.03 -6.13
C ALA A 97 -3.66 0.32 -7.60
N ASP A 98 -4.55 -0.09 -8.50
CA ASP A 98 -4.63 0.45 -9.85
C ASP A 98 -5.43 1.77 -9.85
N LEU A 99 -5.27 2.57 -10.91
CA LEU A 99 -6.00 3.82 -11.11
C LEU A 99 -7.52 3.62 -11.10
N ARG A 100 -8.01 2.44 -11.48
CA ARG A 100 -9.44 2.13 -11.52
C ARG A 100 -10.05 1.81 -10.16
N LEU A 101 -9.25 1.72 -9.08
CA LEU A 101 -9.74 1.33 -7.75
C LEU A 101 -10.79 2.31 -7.19
N ASN A 102 -10.51 3.61 -7.29
CA ASN A 102 -11.38 4.67 -6.79
C ASN A 102 -11.00 6.04 -7.37
N GLU A 103 -11.83 7.03 -7.08
CA GLU A 103 -11.50 8.44 -7.28
C GLU A 103 -11.05 9.06 -5.94
N PRO A 104 -9.79 9.51 -5.79
CA PRO A 104 -9.32 10.14 -4.57
C PRO A 104 -10.12 11.42 -4.25
N ARG A 105 -10.71 11.48 -3.06
CA ARG A 105 -11.42 12.68 -2.59
C ARG A 105 -10.48 13.86 -2.35
N TYR A 106 -10.98 15.08 -2.58
CA TYR A 106 -10.28 16.30 -2.16
C TYR A 106 -10.21 16.44 -0.63
N ALA A 107 -9.10 16.98 -0.14
CA ALA A 107 -8.96 17.36 1.26
C ALA A 107 -9.63 18.72 1.50
N SER A 108 -10.66 18.76 2.36
CA SER A 108 -11.31 20.01 2.74
C SER A 108 -10.38 20.90 3.57
N LEU A 109 -10.57 22.23 3.51
CA LEU A 109 -9.80 23.20 4.32
C LEU A 109 -9.78 22.85 5.82
N PRO A 110 -10.91 22.48 6.47
CA PRO A 110 -10.88 22.05 7.87
C PRO A 110 -9.98 20.83 8.10
N ASN A 111 -9.93 19.88 7.15
CA ASN A 111 -9.10 18.68 7.26
C ASN A 111 -7.61 19.00 7.10
N ILE A 112 -7.25 19.96 6.24
CA ILE A 112 -5.88 20.45 6.08
C ILE A 112 -5.39 21.08 7.38
N MET A 113 -6.23 21.91 8.03
CA MET A 113 -5.88 22.54 9.30
C MET A 113 -5.75 21.52 10.45
N LYS A 114 -6.60 20.48 10.46
CA LYS A 114 -6.48 19.36 11.42
C LYS A 114 -5.23 18.52 11.18
N ALA A 115 -4.83 18.31 9.92
CA ALA A 115 -3.66 17.49 9.57
C ALA A 115 -2.35 18.03 10.18
N LYS A 116 -2.19 19.36 10.27
CA LYS A 116 -1.02 20.00 10.92
C LYS A 116 -0.85 19.65 12.40
N LYS A 117 -1.89 19.12 13.05
CA LYS A 117 -1.89 18.74 14.47
C LYS A 117 -1.84 17.23 14.69
N LYS A 118 -1.87 16.43 13.61
CA LYS A 118 -1.85 14.96 13.73
C LYS A 118 -0.44 14.47 14.11
N PRO A 119 -0.33 13.33 14.80
CA PRO A 119 0.96 12.75 15.14
C PRO A 119 1.79 12.45 13.88
N LEU A 120 3.03 12.90 13.90
CA LEU A 120 4.07 12.58 12.91
C LEU A 120 5.27 12.05 13.69
N GLU A 121 5.61 10.79 13.46
CA GLU A 121 6.85 10.18 13.92
C GLU A 121 7.90 10.28 12.81
N THR A 122 9.15 10.54 13.16
CA THR A 122 10.28 10.65 12.24
C THR A 122 11.38 9.67 12.64
#